data_AF-A0A1X2H5R8-F1
#
_entry.id   AF-A0A1X2H5R8-F1
#
_cell.length_a   1.000
_cell.length_b   1.000
_cell.length_c   1.000
_cell.angle_alpha   90.00
_cell.angle_beta   90.00
_cell.angle_gamma   90.00
#
_symmetry.space_group_name_H-M   'P 1'
#
loop_
_entity.id
_entity.type
_entity.pdbx_description
1 polymer ?
#
loop_
_entity_poly.entity_id
_entity_poly.type
_entity_poly.pdbx_seq_one_letter_code
_entity_poly.pdbx_strand_id
1 'polypeptide(L)'
;MTGNNSSRRIGLSNTVLTKPWEKVMRGTSLLDNILHDHQQRNGTEADLVEDLFAMLGLTSEFTDTTDVEKMLEESKERICLPKFTLYTGPYATRTSTVILVSHDGHVTFVERDRFQSSGSPDGFTPLTYTKGEGRAFHFDIDLSAKQNKNEST
;
A
#
# COMPACT_ATOMS: atom_id res chain seq x y z
N MET A 1 22.31 18.39 -20.72
CA MET A 1 22.67 17.87 -19.39
C MET A 1 21.42 17.24 -18.81
N THR A 2 21.28 15.92 -18.94
CA THR A 2 20.11 15.17 -18.46
C THR A 2 20.27 14.95 -16.96
N GLY A 3 19.60 15.77 -16.17
CA GLY A 3 19.45 15.54 -14.73
C GLY A 3 18.73 14.21 -14.55
N ASN A 4 19.46 13.19 -14.11
CA ASN A 4 18.90 11.89 -13.78
C ASN A 4 18.09 12.08 -12.48
N ASN A 5 16.83 12.49 -12.60
CA ASN A 5 15.86 12.48 -11.51
C ASN A 5 15.58 11.01 -11.18
N SER A 6 16.48 10.39 -10.42
CA SER A 6 16.23 9.06 -9.88
C SER A 6 15.07 9.19 -8.90
N SER A 7 13.89 8.74 -9.30
CA SER A 7 12.68 8.74 -8.48
C SER A 7 12.96 7.98 -7.18
N ARG A 8 13.17 8.72 -6.09
CA ARG A 8 13.48 8.13 -4.78
C ARG A 8 12.23 7.44 -4.23
N ARG A 9 12.28 6.12 -4.12
CA ARG A 9 11.25 5.32 -3.45
C ARG A 9 11.56 5.26 -1.96
N ILE A 10 10.58 5.56 -1.14
CA ILE A 10 10.69 5.55 0.32
C ILE A 10 9.53 4.73 0.86
N GLY A 11 9.82 3.77 1.73
CA GLY A 11 8.80 3.04 2.46
C GLY A 11 8.85 3.35 3.96
N LEU A 12 7.71 3.20 4.61
CA LEU A 12 7.53 3.45 6.04
C LEU A 12 6.93 2.19 6.68
N SER A 13 7.38 1.88 7.89
CA SER A 13 6.77 0.87 8.76
C SER A 13 6.91 1.32 10.22
N ASN A 14 6.64 0.43 11.18
CA ASN A 14 6.68 0.73 12.63
C ASN A 14 8.13 0.80 13.18
N THR A 15 9.05 1.32 12.38
CA THR A 15 10.48 1.47 12.69
C THR A 15 10.99 2.78 12.11
N VAL A 16 12.20 3.16 12.47
CA VAL A 16 12.88 4.32 11.89
C VAL A 16 13.20 4.07 10.42
N LEU A 17 13.14 5.13 9.61
CA LEU A 17 13.41 5.10 8.16
C LEU A 17 14.73 4.40 7.78
N THR A 18 15.76 4.49 8.63
CA THR A 18 17.10 3.94 8.38
C THR A 18 17.22 2.45 8.75
N LYS A 19 16.21 1.86 9.38
CA LYS A 19 16.16 0.43 9.76
C LYS A 19 14.81 -0.16 9.35
N PRO A 20 14.48 -0.15 8.04
CA PRO A 20 13.20 -0.61 7.55
C PRO A 20 12.96 -2.08 7.91
N TRP A 21 11.71 -2.45 8.12
CA TRP A 21 11.33 -3.86 8.23
C TRP A 21 11.41 -4.57 6.87
N GLU A 22 11.50 -5.89 6.87
CA GLU A 22 11.64 -6.68 5.65
C GLU A 22 10.51 -6.44 4.64
N LYS A 23 9.28 -6.24 5.12
CA LYS A 23 8.14 -5.87 4.27
C LYS A 23 8.34 -4.58 3.49
N VAL A 24 9.10 -3.63 4.03
CA VAL A 24 9.40 -2.37 3.34
C VAL A 24 10.39 -2.63 2.22
N MET A 25 11.46 -3.35 2.50
CA MET A 25 12.46 -3.73 1.48
C MET A 25 11.80 -4.52 0.35
N ARG A 26 11.04 -5.56 0.70
CA ARG A 26 10.28 -6.37 -0.24
C ARG A 26 9.25 -5.54 -1.02
N GLY A 27 8.47 -4.72 -0.33
CA GLY A 27 7.45 -3.85 -0.94
C GLY A 27 8.05 -2.86 -1.93
N THR A 28 9.21 -2.26 -1.62
CA THR A 28 9.91 -1.38 -2.57
C THR A 28 10.39 -2.14 -3.80
N SER A 29 10.97 -3.33 -3.66
CA SER A 29 11.38 -4.14 -4.82
C SER A 29 10.20 -4.59 -5.68
N LEU A 30 9.06 -4.92 -5.08
CA LEU A 30 7.85 -5.27 -5.82
C LEU A 30 7.27 -4.06 -6.57
N LEU A 31 7.26 -2.89 -5.93
CA LEU A 31 6.84 -1.65 -6.57
C LEU A 31 7.73 -1.31 -7.78
N ASP A 32 9.03 -1.55 -7.70
CA ASP A 32 9.97 -1.34 -8.81
C ASP A 32 9.58 -2.17 -10.03
N ASN A 33 9.30 -3.45 -9.81
CA ASN A 33 8.91 -4.37 -10.86
C ASN A 33 7.54 -3.99 -11.44
N ILE A 34 6.56 -3.66 -10.59
CA ILE A 34 5.24 -3.21 -11.04
C ILE A 34 5.35 -1.98 -11.94
N LEU A 35 6.13 -0.98 -11.55
CA LEU A 35 6.32 0.23 -12.35
C LEU A 35 7.05 -0.06 -13.66
N HIS A 36 8.05 -0.93 -13.63
CA HIS A 36 8.76 -1.37 -14.84
C HIS A 36 7.82 -2.08 -15.81
N ASP A 37 7.12 -3.10 -15.34
CA ASP A 37 6.20 -3.92 -16.14
C ASP A 37 5.04 -3.07 -16.69
N HIS A 38 4.51 -2.16 -15.87
CA HIS A 38 3.48 -1.21 -16.27
C HIS A 38 3.91 -0.32 -17.44
N GLN A 39 5.16 0.18 -17.41
CA GLN A 39 5.74 0.95 -18.53
C GLN A 39 5.94 0.08 -19.78
N GLN A 40 6.45 -1.15 -19.64
CA GLN A 40 6.69 -2.04 -20.78
C GLN A 40 5.39 -2.42 -21.51
N ARG A 41 4.30 -2.64 -20.76
CA ARG A 41 3.00 -3.02 -21.33
C ARG A 41 2.12 -1.84 -21.74
N ASN A 42 2.61 -0.60 -21.61
CA ASN A 42 1.83 0.63 -21.81
C ASN A 42 0.47 0.58 -21.09
N GLY A 43 0.51 0.21 -19.80
CA GLY A 43 -0.70 -0.02 -19.00
C GLY A 43 -1.51 1.25 -18.76
N THR A 44 -2.80 1.08 -18.51
CA THR A 44 -3.67 2.18 -18.07
C THR A 44 -3.51 2.44 -16.58
N GLU A 45 -3.84 3.64 -16.10
CA GLU A 45 -3.84 3.95 -14.66
C GLU A 45 -4.64 2.93 -13.85
N ALA A 46 -5.80 2.49 -14.35
CA ALA A 46 -6.60 1.45 -13.72
C ALA A 46 -5.83 0.13 -13.57
N ASP A 47 -5.01 -0.25 -14.55
CA ASP A 47 -4.18 -1.45 -14.42
C ASP A 47 -3.07 -1.26 -13.37
N LEU A 48 -2.48 -0.06 -13.25
CA LEU A 48 -1.50 0.22 -12.21
C LEU A 48 -2.14 0.11 -10.82
N VAL A 49 -3.35 0.65 -10.65
CA VAL A 49 -4.12 0.53 -9.40
C VAL A 49 -4.32 -0.94 -9.04
N GLU A 50 -4.70 -1.79 -10.00
CA GLU A 50 -4.87 -3.22 -9.73
C GLU A 50 -3.56 -3.91 -9.33
N ASP A 51 -2.46 -3.64 -10.03
CA ASP A 51 -1.15 -4.23 -9.71
C ASP A 51 -0.69 -3.82 -8.30
N LEU A 52 -0.90 -2.55 -7.92
CA LEU A 52 -0.60 -2.05 -6.58
C LEU A 52 -1.47 -2.72 -5.52
N PHE A 53 -2.76 -2.92 -5.76
CA PHE A 53 -3.62 -3.65 -4.82
C PHE A 53 -3.28 -5.13 -4.71
N ALA A 54 -2.83 -5.76 -5.80
CA ALA A 54 -2.32 -7.12 -5.76
C ALA A 54 -1.07 -7.22 -4.85
N MET A 55 -0.13 -6.28 -4.97
CA MET A 55 1.02 -6.17 -4.06
C MET A 55 0.59 -5.95 -2.61
N LEU A 56 -0.33 -5.01 -2.37
CA LEU A 56 -0.86 -4.75 -1.03
C LEU A 56 -1.67 -5.94 -0.48
N GLY A 57 -2.04 -6.90 -1.31
CA GLY A 57 -2.72 -8.15 -0.98
C GLY A 57 -1.81 -9.28 -0.53
N LEU A 58 -0.50 -9.15 -0.73
CA LEU A 58 0.46 -10.20 -0.41
C LEU A 58 0.51 -10.45 1.10
N THR A 59 0.05 -11.63 1.49
CA THR A 59 -0.06 -12.11 2.86
C THR A 59 0.37 -13.58 2.95
N SER A 60 0.65 -14.03 4.17
CA SER A 60 0.88 -15.44 4.53
C SER A 60 0.33 -15.68 5.93
N GLU A 61 -0.13 -16.90 6.22
CA GLU A 61 -0.62 -17.26 7.56
C GLU A 61 0.50 -17.21 8.61
N PHE A 62 0.14 -17.00 9.87
CA PHE A 62 1.08 -17.12 10.99
C PHE A 62 1.38 -18.60 11.27
N THR A 63 2.63 -18.92 11.62
CA THR A 63 2.98 -20.32 11.90
C THR A 63 2.56 -20.76 13.32
N ASP A 64 2.46 -19.81 14.25
CA ASP A 64 1.92 -20.01 15.58
C ASP A 64 1.18 -18.74 16.00
N THR A 65 -0.11 -18.87 16.35
CA THR A 65 -0.97 -17.73 16.77
C THR A 65 -1.06 -17.59 18.28
N THR A 66 -0.38 -18.45 19.04
CA THR A 66 -0.33 -18.41 20.51
C THR A 66 0.92 -17.69 21.02
N ASP A 67 1.96 -17.62 20.20
CA ASP A 67 3.23 -16.94 20.51
C ASP A 67 3.24 -15.52 19.92
N VAL A 68 2.92 -14.54 20.76
CA VAL A 68 2.85 -13.12 20.37
C VAL A 68 4.19 -12.57 19.88
N GLU A 69 5.31 -13.02 20.45
CA GLU A 69 6.64 -12.54 20.06
C GLU A 69 6.98 -13.04 18.66
N LYS A 70 6.71 -14.32 18.39
CA LYS A 70 6.87 -14.91 17.07
C LYS A 70 5.93 -14.27 16.04
N MET A 71 4.68 -14.00 16.39
CA MET A 71 3.75 -13.27 15.52
C MET A 71 4.27 -11.86 15.19
N LEU A 72 4.84 -11.16 16.17
CA LEU A 72 5.44 -9.86 15.93
C LEU A 72 6.61 -9.95 14.96
N GLU A 73 7.49 -10.94 15.09
CA GLU A 73 8.62 -11.14 14.18
C GLU A 73 8.13 -11.38 12.75
N GLU A 74 7.26 -12.37 12.56
CA GLU A 74 6.75 -12.68 11.23
C GLU A 74 5.92 -11.50 10.64
N SER A 75 5.34 -10.62 11.46
CA SER A 75 4.62 -9.42 10.98
C SER A 75 5.54 -8.40 10.29
N LYS A 76 6.86 -8.47 10.54
CA LYS A 76 7.85 -7.58 9.94
C LYS A 76 8.05 -7.86 8.46
N GLU A 77 7.76 -9.06 8.00
CA GLU A 77 7.93 -9.53 6.62
C GLU A 77 6.67 -9.34 5.77
N ARG A 78 5.52 -9.10 6.41
CA ARG A 78 4.20 -9.11 5.75
C ARG A 78 3.73 -7.72 5.37
N ILE A 79 3.46 -7.53 4.07
CA ILE A 79 2.81 -6.31 3.55
C ILE A 79 1.37 -6.23 4.06
N CYS A 80 0.62 -7.34 3.93
CA CYS A 80 -0.70 -7.50 4.51
C CYS A 80 -0.66 -8.51 5.66
N LEU A 81 -1.23 -8.16 6.79
CA LEU A 81 -1.44 -9.09 7.90
C LEU A 81 -2.70 -9.92 7.68
N PRO A 82 -2.63 -11.26 7.78
CA PRO A 82 -3.81 -12.12 7.74
C PRO A 82 -4.69 -11.88 8.97
N LYS A 83 -5.89 -12.45 8.98
CA LYS A 83 -6.76 -12.41 10.15
C LYS A 83 -6.23 -13.39 11.20
N PHE A 84 -6.07 -12.93 12.42
CA PHE A 84 -5.80 -13.76 13.60
C PHE A 84 -6.56 -13.22 14.82
N THR A 85 -6.56 -13.97 15.92
CA THR A 85 -7.27 -13.60 17.14
C THR A 85 -6.27 -13.25 18.23
N LEU A 86 -6.40 -12.04 18.79
CA LEU A 86 -5.75 -11.63 20.03
C LEU A 86 -6.74 -11.75 21.19
N TYR A 87 -6.25 -11.65 22.42
CA TYR A 87 -7.12 -11.60 23.61
C TYR A 87 -8.15 -10.46 23.57
N THR A 88 -7.86 -9.40 22.81
CA THR A 88 -8.74 -8.24 22.60
C THR A 88 -9.71 -8.41 21.43
N GLY A 89 -9.69 -9.55 20.74
CA GLY A 89 -10.52 -9.83 19.57
C GLY A 89 -9.73 -10.00 18.27
N PRO A 90 -10.43 -10.13 17.12
CA PRO A 90 -9.80 -10.33 15.82
C PRO A 90 -8.95 -9.12 15.40
N TYR A 91 -7.80 -9.39 14.81
CA TYR A 91 -6.87 -8.39 14.26
C TYR A 91 -6.45 -8.78 12.84
N ALA A 92 -6.39 -7.80 11.94
CA ALA A 92 -6.03 -7.99 10.54
C ALA A 92 -5.69 -6.65 9.87
N THR A 93 -5.10 -6.69 8.67
CA THR A 93 -5.10 -5.52 7.78
C THR A 93 -6.51 -5.30 7.22
N ARG A 94 -7.23 -4.31 7.75
CA ARG A 94 -8.63 -4.06 7.38
C ARG A 94 -8.79 -3.37 6.03
N THR A 95 -7.90 -2.43 5.71
CA THR A 95 -8.07 -1.54 4.56
C THR A 95 -6.72 -1.29 3.91
N SER A 96 -6.71 -1.13 2.59
CA SER A 96 -5.55 -0.72 1.80
C SER A 96 -5.91 0.48 0.93
N THR A 97 -4.96 1.39 0.74
CA THR A 97 -5.16 2.65 0.03
C THR A 97 -4.05 2.84 -0.99
N VAL A 98 -4.43 3.22 -2.20
CA VAL A 98 -3.53 3.65 -3.28
C VAL A 98 -3.85 5.11 -3.59
N ILE A 99 -2.81 5.94 -3.62
CA ILE A 99 -2.92 7.35 -4.01
C ILE A 99 -1.92 7.58 -5.14
N LEU A 100 -2.43 7.92 -6.32
CA LEU A 100 -1.63 8.32 -7.47
C LEU A 100 -1.75 9.83 -7.62
N VAL A 101 -0.62 10.50 -7.77
CA VAL A 101 -0.55 11.95 -7.99
C VAL A 101 0.23 12.17 -9.27
N SER A 102 -0.44 12.69 -10.28
CA SER A 102 0.16 13.01 -11.58
C SER A 102 0.97 14.31 -11.52
N HIS A 103 1.73 14.58 -12.57
CA HIS A 103 2.54 15.79 -12.68
C HIS A 103 1.72 17.08 -12.86
N ASP A 104 0.49 16.98 -13.36
CA ASP A 104 -0.44 18.11 -13.52
C ASP A 104 -1.33 18.35 -12.28
N GLY A 105 -1.14 17.56 -11.22
CA GLY A 105 -1.86 17.73 -9.95
C GLY A 105 -3.17 16.95 -9.85
N HIS A 106 -3.50 16.12 -10.84
CA HIS A 106 -4.59 15.17 -10.72
C HIS A 106 -4.28 14.09 -9.68
N VAL A 107 -5.22 13.79 -8.80
CA VAL A 107 -5.09 12.78 -7.75
C VAL A 107 -6.16 11.72 -7.92
N THR A 108 -5.73 10.47 -8.02
CA THR A 108 -6.57 9.28 -7.93
C THR A 108 -6.36 8.63 -6.56
N PHE A 109 -7.40 8.68 -5.72
CA PHE A 109 -7.44 7.99 -4.43
C PHE A 109 -8.34 6.77 -4.57
N VAL A 110 -7.82 5.59 -4.24
CA VAL A 110 -8.61 4.34 -4.21
C VAL A 110 -8.38 3.63 -2.89
N GLU A 111 -9.46 3.23 -2.24
CA GLU A 111 -9.44 2.49 -0.99
C GLU A 111 -10.30 1.22 -1.06
N ARG A 112 -9.75 0.12 -0.54
CA ARG A 112 -10.40 -1.21 -0.50
C ARG A 112 -10.32 -1.81 0.89
N ASP A 113 -11.47 -2.18 1.44
CA ASP A 113 -11.60 -2.94 2.68
C ASP A 113 -11.37 -4.45 2.45
N ARG A 114 -10.46 -5.09 3.15
CA ARG A 114 -10.24 -6.55 3.05
C ARG A 114 -11.34 -7.36 3.71
N PHE A 115 -12.07 -6.76 4.65
CA PHE A 115 -13.09 -7.45 5.42
C PHE A 115 -14.31 -6.56 5.57
N GLN A 116 -15.49 -7.16 5.46
CA GLN A 116 -16.75 -6.54 5.89
C GLN A 116 -17.15 -7.09 7.26
N SER A 117 -17.83 -6.27 8.06
CA SER A 117 -18.46 -6.73 9.29
C SER A 117 -19.57 -7.72 8.95
N SER A 118 -19.56 -8.89 9.55
CA SER A 118 -20.63 -9.89 9.43
C SER A 118 -21.67 -9.77 10.55
N GLY A 119 -21.60 -8.72 11.37
CA GLY A 119 -22.56 -8.47 12.46
C GLY A 119 -22.41 -9.39 13.68
N SER A 120 -21.38 -10.24 13.74
CA SER A 120 -21.04 -11.05 14.92
C SER A 120 -19.78 -10.54 15.63
N PRO A 121 -19.55 -10.89 16.90
CA PRO A 121 -18.39 -10.43 17.68
C PRO A 121 -17.03 -10.79 17.05
N ASP A 122 -16.96 -11.93 16.36
CA ASP A 122 -15.78 -12.41 15.63
C ASP A 122 -15.88 -12.15 14.11
N GLY A 123 -16.89 -11.36 13.76
CA GLY A 123 -17.54 -11.34 12.46
C GLY A 123 -16.89 -10.45 11.45
N PHE A 124 -15.83 -10.95 10.83
CA PHE A 124 -15.25 -10.35 9.64
C PHE A 124 -15.15 -11.41 8.56
N THR A 125 -15.85 -11.19 7.45
CA THR A 125 -15.74 -12.02 6.25
C THR A 125 -14.83 -11.35 5.24
N PRO A 126 -13.87 -12.08 4.63
CA PRO A 126 -13.06 -11.54 3.55
C PRO A 126 -13.93 -10.98 2.43
N LEU A 127 -13.55 -9.84 1.88
CA LEU A 127 -14.13 -9.28 0.66
C LEU A 127 -13.32 -9.76 -0.54
N THR A 128 -14.02 -10.26 -1.55
CA THR A 128 -13.44 -10.53 -2.87
C THR A 128 -13.66 -9.29 -3.73
N TYR A 129 -12.59 -8.77 -4.31
CA TYR A 129 -12.66 -7.61 -5.21
C TYR A 129 -12.70 -8.05 -6.66
N THR A 130 -13.62 -7.50 -7.42
CA THR A 130 -13.49 -7.45 -8.87
C THR A 130 -12.74 -6.17 -9.29
N LYS A 131 -12.11 -6.21 -10.47
CA LYS A 131 -11.38 -5.06 -11.02
C LYS A 131 -12.28 -3.82 -11.06
N GLY A 132 -11.78 -2.70 -10.55
CA GLY A 132 -12.54 -1.44 -10.49
C GLY A 132 -13.49 -1.27 -9.29
N GLU A 133 -13.59 -2.25 -8.38
CA GLU A 133 -14.33 -2.07 -7.13
C GLU A 133 -13.50 -1.33 -6.06
N GLY A 134 -14.19 -0.71 -5.10
CA GLY A 134 -13.59 0.09 -4.02
C GLY A 134 -14.15 1.50 -3.97
N ARG A 135 -13.75 2.27 -2.95
CA ARG A 135 -14.07 3.70 -2.86
C ARG A 135 -13.01 4.46 -3.65
N ALA A 136 -13.41 5.08 -4.76
CA ALA A 136 -12.53 5.87 -5.60
C ALA A 136 -12.96 7.35 -5.60
N PHE A 137 -12.00 8.25 -5.39
CA PHE A 137 -12.19 9.69 -5.45
C PHE A 137 -11.12 10.29 -6.36
N HIS A 138 -11.54 11.24 -7.20
CA HIS A 138 -10.66 11.96 -8.11
C HIS A 138 -10.77 13.44 -7.79
N PHE A 139 -9.64 14.11 -7.60
CA PHE A 139 -9.60 15.53 -7.28
C PHE A 139 -8.27 16.13 -7.73
N ASP A 140 -8.26 17.43 -7.98
CA ASP A 140 -7.05 18.15 -8.37
C ASP A 140 -6.45 18.89 -7.17
N ILE A 141 -5.13 18.89 -7.06
CA ILE A 141 -4.39 19.70 -6.09
C ILE A 141 -3.67 20.85 -6.80
N ASP A 142 -3.73 22.03 -6.21
CA ASP A 142 -3.02 23.20 -6.74
C ASP A 142 -1.50 23.07 -6.50
N LEU A 143 -0.75 22.96 -7.60
CA LEU A 143 0.71 22.87 -7.58
C LEU A 143 1.42 24.22 -7.74
N SER A 144 0.70 25.31 -8.00
CA SER A 144 1.26 26.65 -8.25
C SER A 144 2.05 27.20 -7.05
N ALA A 145 1.73 26.77 -5.83
CA ALA A 145 2.43 27.16 -4.61
C ALA A 145 3.91 26.70 -4.55
N LYS A 146 4.37 25.80 -5.42
CA LYS A 146 5.78 25.33 -5.46
C LYS A 146 6.74 26.29 -6.19
N GLN A 147 6.24 27.23 -7.00
CA GLN A 147 7.12 28.09 -7.84
C GLN A 147 7.71 29.30 -7.10
N ASN A 148 7.16 29.71 -5.95
CA ASN A 148 7.58 30.95 -5.26
C ASN A 148 8.77 30.82 -4.29
N LYS A 149 9.52 29.70 -4.30
CA LYS A 149 10.66 29.49 -3.38
C LYS A 149 12.05 29.46 -4.03
N ASN A 150 12.16 29.62 -5.35
CA ASN A 150 13.44 29.57 -6.07
C ASN A 150 13.96 30.92 -6.60
N GLU A 151 13.37 32.06 -6.23
CA GLU A 151 13.82 33.39 -6.68
C GLU A 151 14.54 34.23 -5.60
N SER A 152 15.16 33.59 -4.60
CA SER A 152 15.99 34.32 -3.63
C SER A 152 17.14 33.48 -3.10
N THR A 153 18.18 33.26 -3.91
CA THR A 153 19.58 33.25 -3.47
C THR A 153 20.52 33.42 -4.65
#